data_AF-A0A9W9WGP4-F1
#
_entry.id   AF-A0A9W9WGP4-F1
#
_cell.length_a   1.000
_cell.length_b   1.000
_cell.length_c   1.000
_cell.angle_alpha   90.00
_cell.angle_beta   90.00
_cell.angle_gamma   90.00
#
_symmetry.space_group_name_H-M   'P 1'
#
loop_
_entity.id
_entity.type
_entity.pdbx_description
1 polymer ?
#
loop_
_entity_poly.entity_id
_entity_poly.type
_entity_poly.pdbx_seq_one_letter_code
_entity_poly.pdbx_strand_id
1 'polypeptide(L)'
;MATGDATDHNGGTTPDSQTTNTGQGASISNTEDINTNDIDPKDNKVEVTNDLDSADVRAPETQGSNLPKLTQVIITNVRQLKLNSKSPEEWALRVRHALAQLRLQHLINSSVPRPAKGQRNYSRWVQWSRTVASWLYLQVDEGIQERLLQLHRIPSKADALFDGIMKIVR
;
A
#
# COMPACT_ATOMS: atom_id res chain seq x y z
N MET A 1 -27.67 21.98 -59.01
CA MET A 1 -28.40 22.89 -58.10
C MET A 1 -27.69 22.88 -56.77
N ALA A 2 -27.36 24.07 -56.25
CA ALA A 2 -26.69 24.36 -54.97
C ALA A 2 -27.61 24.02 -53.77
N THR A 3 -27.23 23.92 -52.49
CA THR A 3 -26.22 24.55 -51.59
C THR A 3 -26.06 23.64 -50.35
N GLY A 4 -24.88 23.47 -49.73
CA GLY A 4 -24.45 24.20 -48.50
C GLY A 4 -24.89 23.45 -47.21
N ASP A 5 -24.15 23.33 -46.12
CA ASP A 5 -22.91 23.95 -45.67
C ASP A 5 -22.32 23.15 -44.48
N ALA A 6 -21.03 23.28 -44.25
CA ALA A 6 -20.26 22.61 -43.19
C ALA A 6 -20.01 23.54 -42.01
N THR A 7 -19.86 23.00 -40.79
CA THR A 7 -19.15 23.74 -39.71
C THR A 7 -18.45 22.77 -38.75
N ASP A 8 -17.14 22.66 -38.90
CA ASP A 8 -16.19 22.26 -37.86
C ASP A 8 -15.95 23.43 -36.92
N HIS A 9 -15.90 23.22 -35.60
CA HIS A 9 -15.19 24.12 -34.67
C HIS A 9 -14.40 23.31 -33.64
N ASN A 10 -13.08 23.39 -33.74
CA ASN A 10 -12.10 22.96 -32.76
C ASN A 10 -11.25 24.20 -32.41
N GLY A 11 -10.97 24.42 -31.13
CA GLY A 11 -10.10 25.52 -30.70
C GLY A 11 -10.22 25.83 -29.21
N GLY A 12 -9.39 25.18 -28.39
CA GLY A 12 -9.23 25.51 -26.98
C GLY A 12 -8.24 26.64 -26.75
N THR A 13 -8.39 27.38 -25.65
CA THR A 13 -7.30 28.03 -24.90
C THR A 13 -7.80 28.50 -23.52
N THR A 14 -7.20 27.97 -22.45
CA THR A 14 -7.00 28.62 -21.13
C THR A 14 -5.54 29.10 -21.08
N PRO A 15 -5.08 30.04 -20.21
CA PRO A 15 -5.59 30.37 -18.85
C PRO A 15 -5.59 31.87 -18.49
N ASP A 16 -6.13 32.25 -17.33
CA ASP A 16 -5.38 33.00 -16.30
C ASP A 16 -6.21 33.34 -15.04
N SER A 17 -5.47 33.39 -13.93
CA SER A 17 -5.92 33.63 -12.56
C SER A 17 -6.13 35.12 -12.28
N GLN A 18 -7.10 35.50 -11.43
CA GLN A 18 -6.89 36.54 -10.43
C GLN A 18 -7.97 36.57 -9.33
N THR A 19 -7.48 36.85 -8.12
CA THR A 19 -8.11 36.84 -6.81
C THR A 19 -8.76 38.20 -6.52
N THR A 20 -9.91 38.23 -5.84
CA THR A 20 -10.36 39.43 -5.11
C THR A 20 -10.99 39.08 -3.77
N ASN A 21 -10.38 39.64 -2.73
CA ASN A 21 -10.84 39.73 -1.35
C ASN A 21 -12.19 40.45 -1.25
N THR A 22 -13.03 40.04 -0.29
CA THR A 22 -14.01 40.92 0.34
C THR A 22 -13.79 40.84 1.85
N GLY A 23 -13.41 41.98 2.42
CA GLY A 23 -13.21 42.16 3.84
C GLY A 23 -14.50 42.59 4.55
N GLN A 24 -14.63 42.13 5.79
CA GLN A 24 -15.33 42.78 6.89
C GLN A 24 -14.66 42.18 8.13
N GLY A 25 -14.03 42.90 9.04
CA GLY A 25 -14.29 44.28 9.47
C GLY A 25 -14.49 44.21 10.99
N ALA A 26 -13.35 44.27 11.69
CA ALA A 26 -13.11 44.53 13.11
C ALA A 26 -14.26 44.55 14.13
N SER A 27 -14.05 43.86 15.26
CA SER A 27 -14.23 44.45 16.60
C SER A 27 -13.28 43.78 17.59
N ILE A 28 -12.26 44.54 17.98
CA ILE A 28 -11.37 44.26 19.11
C ILE A 28 -11.99 44.99 20.30
N SER A 29 -12.09 44.33 21.45
CA SER A 29 -12.23 45.01 22.75
C SER A 29 -11.60 44.17 23.84
N ASN A 30 -10.46 44.70 24.31
CA ASN A 30 -9.96 44.78 25.68
C ASN A 30 -9.54 43.51 26.43
N THR A 31 -8.22 43.38 26.48
CA THR A 31 -7.35 43.03 27.63
C THR A 31 -7.98 43.01 29.02
N GLU A 32 -7.85 41.86 29.70
CA GLU A 32 -7.70 41.76 31.16
C GLU A 32 -6.55 40.78 31.48
N ASP A 33 -5.51 41.36 32.08
CA ASP A 33 -4.66 40.85 33.17
C ASP A 33 -3.89 39.53 33.04
N ILE A 34 -2.64 39.67 32.62
CA ILE A 34 -1.56 38.71 32.88
C ILE A 34 -1.07 38.93 34.31
N ASN A 35 -1.48 38.05 35.22
CA ASN A 35 -0.88 37.96 36.55
C ASN A 35 0.38 37.08 36.45
N THR A 36 1.54 37.70 36.67
CA THR A 36 2.84 37.04 36.73
C THR A 36 3.18 36.83 38.21
N ASN A 37 3.73 35.66 38.53
CA ASN A 37 4.33 35.18 39.81
C ASN A 37 3.69 33.83 40.13
N ASP A 38 4.37 32.72 40.39
CA ASP A 38 5.76 32.34 40.60
C ASP A 38 5.69 30.78 40.71
N ILE A 39 6.82 30.08 40.82
CA ILE A 39 7.00 28.69 41.32
C ILE A 39 7.50 27.64 40.29
N ASP A 40 8.84 27.55 40.32
CA ASP A 40 9.73 26.37 40.40
C ASP A 40 10.15 25.60 39.13
N PRO A 41 11.45 25.67 38.74
CA PRO A 41 12.04 24.85 37.69
C PRO A 41 12.62 23.56 38.29
N LYS A 42 11.84 22.49 38.36
CA LYS A 42 12.38 21.14 38.59
C LYS A 42 11.73 20.08 37.70
N ASP A 43 12.61 19.19 37.26
CA ASP A 43 12.37 17.92 36.61
C ASP A 43 12.10 17.94 35.10
N ASN A 44 13.14 18.40 34.39
CA ASN A 44 13.54 17.78 33.13
C ASN A 44 13.91 16.30 33.39
N LYS A 45 12.91 15.42 33.46
CA LYS A 45 13.08 13.99 33.20
C LYS A 45 12.29 13.67 31.94
N VAL A 46 12.87 14.02 30.80
CA VAL A 46 12.46 13.43 29.52
C VAL A 46 12.87 11.97 29.62
N GLU A 47 11.98 11.13 30.12
CA GLU A 47 12.11 9.69 30.07
C GLU A 47 11.96 9.30 28.60
N VAL A 48 13.08 9.38 27.89
CA VAL A 48 13.27 8.70 26.62
C VAL A 48 13.19 7.22 26.96
N THR A 49 11.98 6.67 26.93
CA THR A 49 11.77 5.23 26.81
C THR A 49 12.31 4.85 25.44
N ASN A 50 13.62 4.67 25.37
CA ASN A 50 14.23 3.81 24.37
C ASN A 50 13.63 2.42 24.63
N ASP A 51 12.46 2.15 24.04
CA ASP A 51 11.85 0.82 23.96
C ASP A 51 12.66 -0.03 22.97
N LEU A 52 13.91 -0.21 23.33
CA LEU A 52 14.89 -1.16 22.82
C LEU A 52 15.38 -1.88 24.07
N ASP A 53 14.51 -2.68 24.68
CA ASP A 53 14.80 -4.06 25.09
C ASP A 53 13.63 -4.62 25.89
N SER A 54 12.77 -5.38 25.22
CA SER A 54 12.40 -6.65 25.80
C SER A 54 12.76 -7.67 24.74
N ALA A 55 13.87 -8.38 24.97
CA ALA A 55 14.06 -9.74 24.52
C ALA A 55 12.87 -10.60 24.99
N ASP A 56 11.70 -10.34 24.39
CA ASP A 56 10.63 -11.31 24.25
C ASP A 56 11.26 -12.50 23.56
N VAL A 57 11.11 -13.68 24.14
CA VAL A 57 11.57 -14.96 23.60
C VAL A 57 11.21 -14.96 22.11
N ARG A 58 12.20 -14.67 21.24
CA ARG A 58 11.98 -14.06 19.92
C ARG A 58 10.93 -14.87 19.16
N ALA A 59 9.69 -14.39 19.14
CA ALA A 59 8.61 -15.10 18.49
C ALA A 59 9.08 -15.47 17.08
N PRO A 60 8.87 -16.73 16.63
CA PRO A 60 9.39 -17.19 15.34
C PRO A 60 9.06 -16.18 14.23
N GLU A 61 10.00 -15.94 13.33
CA GLU A 61 9.77 -14.99 12.25
C GLU A 61 8.56 -15.44 11.42
N THR A 62 7.60 -14.55 11.26
CA THR A 62 6.39 -14.78 10.47
C THR A 62 6.40 -13.88 9.25
N GLN A 63 5.50 -14.15 8.31
CA GLN A 63 5.23 -13.25 7.18
C GLN A 63 4.84 -11.82 7.65
N GLY A 64 4.44 -11.65 8.91
CA GLY A 64 4.05 -10.39 9.51
C GLY A 64 5.17 -9.60 10.19
N SER A 65 6.36 -10.18 10.41
CA SER A 65 7.38 -9.62 11.30
C SER A 65 7.99 -8.30 10.82
N ASN A 66 8.11 -8.12 9.50
CA ASN A 66 8.86 -7.01 8.89
C ASN A 66 7.99 -6.09 8.02
N LEU A 67 6.67 -6.17 8.18
CA LEU A 67 5.74 -5.44 7.31
C LEU A 67 5.74 -3.93 7.60
N PRO A 68 5.76 -3.09 6.57
CA PRO A 68 5.66 -1.64 6.74
C PRO A 68 4.31 -1.26 7.35
N LYS A 69 4.26 -0.06 7.95
CA LYS A 69 3.00 0.55 8.35
C LYS A 69 2.11 0.70 7.11
N LEU A 70 0.81 0.53 7.32
CA LEU A 70 -0.19 0.66 6.26
C LEU A 70 -0.20 2.11 5.80
N THR A 71 0.32 2.32 4.61
CA THR A 71 0.50 3.62 3.94
C THR A 71 0.17 3.42 2.48
N GLN A 72 -0.15 4.50 1.76
CA GLN A 72 -0.35 4.42 0.33
C GLN A 72 1.01 4.11 -0.33
N VAL A 73 1.12 2.93 -0.94
CA VAL A 73 2.32 2.52 -1.69
C VAL A 73 1.93 2.05 -3.08
N ILE A 74 2.88 2.16 -4.00
CA ILE A 74 2.77 1.58 -5.33
C ILE A 74 3.70 0.37 -5.38
N ILE A 75 3.14 -0.81 -5.67
CA ILE A 75 3.93 -2.00 -5.96
C ILE A 75 4.23 -1.97 -7.46
N THR A 76 5.51 -1.87 -7.81
CA THR A 76 5.96 -1.82 -9.21
C THR A 76 5.46 -3.04 -9.97
N ASN A 77 4.78 -2.83 -11.10
CA ASN A 77 4.34 -3.91 -11.96
C ASN A 77 5.54 -4.68 -12.54
N VAL A 78 5.35 -5.98 -12.72
CA VAL A 78 6.29 -6.83 -13.44
C VAL A 78 5.69 -7.19 -14.80
N ARG A 79 6.54 -7.65 -15.73
CA ARG A 79 6.03 -8.21 -16.98
C ARG A 79 5.09 -9.38 -16.66
N GLN A 80 3.89 -9.36 -17.23
CA GLN A 80 2.89 -10.38 -16.95
C GLN A 80 3.39 -11.78 -17.28
N LEU A 81 3.08 -12.74 -16.40
CA LEU A 81 3.28 -14.15 -16.65
C LEU A 81 2.25 -14.63 -17.67
N LYS A 82 2.71 -15.36 -18.69
CA LYS A 82 1.83 -16.00 -19.65
C LYS A 82 1.57 -17.46 -19.26
N LEU A 83 0.37 -17.97 -19.56
CA LEU A 83 -0.01 -19.35 -19.23
C LEU A 83 1.02 -20.39 -19.72
N ASN A 84 1.54 -20.22 -20.94
CA ASN A 84 2.52 -21.12 -21.56
C ASN A 84 3.97 -20.59 -21.47
N SER A 85 4.28 -19.82 -20.42
CA SER A 85 5.62 -19.26 -20.24
C SER A 85 6.66 -20.37 -20.06
N LYS A 86 7.79 -20.26 -20.76
CA LYS A 86 8.93 -21.18 -20.61
C LYS A 86 9.79 -20.89 -19.37
N SER A 87 9.61 -19.73 -18.73
CA SER A 87 10.41 -19.27 -17.60
C SER A 87 9.57 -18.74 -16.42
N PRO A 88 8.67 -19.56 -15.84
CA PRO A 88 7.88 -19.13 -14.68
C PRO A 88 8.75 -18.75 -13.46
N GLU A 89 9.92 -19.37 -13.30
CA GLU A 89 10.88 -19.03 -12.23
C GLU A 89 11.47 -17.63 -12.37
N GLU A 90 11.68 -17.16 -13.60
CA GLU A 90 12.16 -15.82 -13.87
C GLU A 90 11.10 -14.78 -13.47
N TRP A 91 9.83 -15.06 -13.76
CA TRP A 91 8.72 -14.24 -13.28
C TRP A 91 8.63 -14.24 -11.75
N ALA A 92 8.74 -15.42 -11.11
CA ALA A 92 8.77 -15.54 -9.65
C ALA A 92 9.90 -14.73 -9.02
N LEU A 93 11.07 -14.68 -9.66
CA LEU A 93 12.19 -13.84 -9.22
C LEU A 93 11.86 -12.35 -9.34
N ARG A 94 11.30 -11.90 -10.48
CA ARG A 94 10.87 -10.50 -10.67
C ARG A 94 9.83 -10.08 -9.63
N VAL A 95 8.86 -10.93 -9.34
CA VAL A 95 7.85 -10.70 -8.29
C VAL A 95 8.52 -10.52 -6.92
N ARG A 96 9.45 -11.41 -6.54
CA ARG A 96 10.19 -11.29 -5.28
C ARG A 96 10.94 -9.97 -5.19
N HIS A 97 11.60 -9.53 -6.26
CA HIS A 97 12.30 -8.25 -6.29
C HIS A 97 11.36 -7.05 -6.18
N ALA A 98 10.22 -7.05 -6.88
CA ALA A 98 9.23 -5.98 -6.79
C ALA A 98 8.70 -5.84 -5.35
N LEU A 99 8.43 -6.95 -4.66
CA LEU A 99 7.95 -6.95 -3.28
C LEU A 99 9.05 -6.59 -2.27
N ALA A 100 10.31 -6.97 -2.53
CA ALA A 100 11.43 -6.70 -1.63
C ALA A 100 11.69 -5.21 -1.42
N GLN A 101 11.42 -4.37 -2.43
CA GLN A 101 11.53 -2.91 -2.34
C GLN A 101 10.67 -2.33 -1.20
N LEU A 102 9.58 -3.00 -0.84
CA LEU A 102 8.64 -2.60 0.21
C LEU A 102 8.67 -3.54 1.43
N ARG A 103 9.64 -4.46 1.51
CA ARG A 103 9.75 -5.49 2.56
C ARG A 103 8.53 -6.44 2.61
N LEU A 104 7.92 -6.71 1.46
CA LEU A 104 6.71 -7.54 1.32
C LEU A 104 7.00 -8.96 0.83
N GLN A 105 8.25 -9.31 0.53
CA GLN A 105 8.63 -10.57 -0.12
C GLN A 105 8.26 -11.83 0.68
N HIS A 106 8.18 -11.76 2.01
CA HIS A 106 7.75 -12.89 2.83
C HIS A 106 6.28 -13.24 2.64
N LEU A 107 5.44 -12.30 2.16
CA LEU A 107 4.01 -12.53 2.00
C LEU A 107 3.68 -13.58 0.94
N ILE A 108 4.58 -13.83 -0.01
CA ILE A 108 4.41 -14.85 -1.05
C ILE A 108 5.16 -16.16 -0.75
N ASN A 109 5.89 -16.24 0.37
CA ASN A 109 6.66 -17.41 0.74
C ASN A 109 5.86 -18.27 1.72
N SER A 110 5.25 -19.34 1.22
CA SER A 110 4.46 -20.28 2.04
C SER A 110 5.28 -21.07 3.05
N SER A 111 6.61 -21.12 2.91
CA SER A 111 7.51 -21.71 3.92
C SER A 111 7.71 -20.81 5.14
N VAL A 112 7.40 -19.51 5.04
CA VAL A 112 7.41 -18.61 6.20
C VAL A 112 6.03 -18.67 6.85
N PRO A 113 5.93 -18.97 8.17
CA PRO A 113 4.63 -19.12 8.81
C PRO A 113 3.85 -17.81 8.83
N ARG A 114 2.53 -17.92 8.70
CA ARG A 114 1.62 -16.78 8.87
C ARG A 114 1.52 -16.42 10.35
N PRO A 115 1.37 -15.14 10.72
CA PRO A 115 1.06 -14.78 12.10
C PRO A 115 -0.27 -15.40 12.53
N ALA A 116 -0.34 -15.83 13.79
CA ALA A 116 -1.57 -16.37 14.37
C ALA A 116 -2.57 -15.24 14.67
N LYS A 117 -3.87 -15.57 14.69
CA LYS A 117 -4.91 -14.63 15.15
C LYS A 117 -4.60 -14.19 16.59
N GLY A 118 -4.73 -12.90 16.87
CA GLY A 118 -4.41 -12.30 18.17
C GLY A 118 -2.98 -11.77 18.30
N GLN A 119 -2.05 -12.14 17.39
CA GLN A 119 -0.73 -11.52 17.36
C GLN A 119 -0.80 -10.08 16.85
N ARG A 120 0.05 -9.21 17.42
CA ARG A 120 0.11 -7.76 17.11
C ARG A 120 0.17 -7.44 15.61
N ASN A 121 0.83 -8.28 14.82
CA ASN A 121 1.02 -8.07 13.38
C ASN A 121 -0.01 -8.78 12.49
N TYR A 122 -0.97 -9.52 13.06
CA TYR A 122 -1.95 -10.29 12.29
C TYR A 122 -2.80 -9.42 11.37
N SER A 123 -3.38 -8.34 11.89
CA SER A 123 -4.24 -7.43 11.12
C SER A 123 -3.47 -6.78 9.97
N ARG A 124 -2.25 -6.30 10.25
CA ARG A 124 -1.33 -5.74 9.25
C ARG A 124 -0.98 -6.76 8.17
N TRP A 125 -0.68 -8.00 8.57
CA TRP A 125 -0.42 -9.09 7.64
C TRP A 125 -1.63 -9.41 6.76
N VAL A 126 -2.85 -9.48 7.32
CA VAL A 126 -4.06 -9.74 6.53
C VAL A 126 -4.25 -8.69 5.45
N GLN A 127 -4.04 -7.41 5.78
CA GLN A 127 -4.21 -6.32 4.84
C GLN A 127 -3.17 -6.37 3.72
N TRP A 128 -1.87 -6.41 4.07
CA TRP A 128 -0.82 -6.51 3.06
C TRP A 128 -0.92 -7.77 2.20
N SER A 129 -1.24 -8.91 2.81
CA SER A 129 -1.41 -10.17 2.08
C SER A 129 -2.57 -10.10 1.07
N ARG A 130 -3.65 -9.38 1.39
CA ARG A 130 -4.74 -9.12 0.44
C ARG A 130 -4.30 -8.16 -0.67
N THR A 131 -3.63 -7.07 -0.32
CA THR A 131 -3.11 -6.10 -1.31
C THR A 131 -2.17 -6.77 -2.31
N VAL A 132 -1.23 -7.58 -1.82
CA VAL A 132 -0.30 -8.32 -2.69
C VAL A 132 -1.03 -9.39 -3.49
N ALA A 133 -2.04 -10.07 -2.94
CA ALA A 133 -2.84 -11.03 -3.70
C ALA A 133 -3.57 -10.35 -4.87
N SER A 134 -4.24 -9.22 -4.62
CA SER A 134 -4.90 -8.43 -5.69
C SER A 134 -3.89 -7.96 -6.74
N TRP A 135 -2.73 -7.47 -6.31
CA TRP A 135 -1.67 -7.09 -7.22
C TRP A 135 -1.16 -8.27 -8.08
N LEU A 136 -0.91 -9.44 -7.46
CA LEU A 136 -0.47 -10.67 -8.15
C LEU A 136 -1.44 -11.11 -9.24
N TYR A 137 -2.75 -11.04 -8.97
CA TYR A 137 -3.78 -11.37 -9.95
C TYR A 137 -3.67 -10.52 -11.24
N LEU A 138 -3.23 -9.26 -11.11
CA LEU A 138 -3.01 -8.35 -12.24
C LEU A 138 -1.66 -8.60 -12.95
N GLN A 139 -0.74 -9.34 -12.33
CA GLN A 139 0.59 -9.66 -12.88
C GLN A 139 0.61 -10.94 -13.73
N VAL A 140 -0.54 -11.53 -14.03
CA VAL A 140 -0.69 -12.72 -14.86
C VAL A 140 -1.63 -12.43 -16.03
N ASP A 141 -1.51 -13.19 -17.12
CA ASP A 141 -2.38 -13.06 -18.29
C ASP A 141 -3.80 -13.57 -18.05
N GLU A 142 -4.71 -13.23 -18.97
CA GLU A 142 -6.12 -13.62 -18.93
C GLU A 142 -6.29 -15.15 -18.85
N GLY A 143 -5.45 -15.92 -19.56
CA GLY A 143 -5.49 -17.37 -19.51
C GLY A 143 -5.25 -17.95 -18.11
N ILE A 144 -4.29 -17.40 -17.35
CA ILE A 144 -4.10 -17.79 -15.95
C ILE A 144 -5.26 -17.30 -15.07
N GLN A 145 -5.76 -16.08 -15.30
CA GLN A 145 -6.90 -15.53 -14.54
C GLN A 145 -8.15 -16.40 -14.70
N GLU A 146 -8.46 -16.87 -15.92
CA GLU A 146 -9.55 -17.80 -16.20
C GLU A 146 -9.38 -19.12 -15.43
N ARG A 147 -8.17 -19.68 -15.40
CA ARG A 147 -7.87 -20.89 -14.62
C ARG A 147 -8.04 -20.67 -13.12
N LEU A 148 -7.68 -19.49 -12.61
CA LEU A 148 -7.92 -19.14 -11.22
C LEU A 148 -9.43 -19.00 -10.92
N LEU A 149 -10.22 -18.45 -11.84
CA LEU A 149 -11.68 -18.32 -11.70
C LEU A 149 -12.39 -19.68 -11.71
N GLN A 150 -11.80 -20.71 -12.33
CA GLN A 150 -12.31 -22.08 -12.29
C GLN A 150 -12.11 -22.76 -10.93
N LEU A 151 -11.31 -22.19 -10.02
CA LEU A 151 -11.20 -22.68 -8.65
C LEU A 151 -12.46 -22.37 -7.86
N HIS A 152 -12.87 -23.27 -6.96
CA HIS A 152 -14.03 -23.05 -6.08
C HIS A 152 -13.93 -21.73 -5.29
N ARG A 153 -12.69 -21.30 -4.95
CA ARG A 153 -12.42 -19.99 -4.39
C ARG A 153 -11.02 -19.52 -4.73
N ILE A 154 -10.89 -18.33 -5.29
CA ILE A 154 -9.59 -17.69 -5.50
C ILE A 154 -8.94 -17.40 -4.13
N PRO A 155 -7.67 -17.80 -3.91
CA PRO A 155 -6.98 -17.50 -2.67
C PRO A 155 -6.86 -15.99 -2.42
N SER A 156 -7.32 -15.53 -1.25
CA SER A 156 -7.24 -14.11 -0.83
C SER A 156 -5.98 -13.76 -0.03
N LYS A 157 -5.00 -14.65 -0.03
CA LYS A 157 -3.72 -14.51 0.68
C LYS A 157 -2.60 -14.72 -0.32
N ALA A 158 -1.62 -13.84 -0.27
CA ALA A 158 -0.58 -13.69 -1.28
C ALA A 158 0.20 -14.99 -1.55
N ASP A 159 0.69 -15.65 -0.50
CA ASP A 159 1.36 -16.95 -0.56
C ASP A 159 0.51 -18.03 -1.25
N ALA A 160 -0.74 -18.20 -0.83
CA ALA A 160 -1.61 -19.21 -1.43
C ALA A 160 -1.99 -18.88 -2.88
N LEU A 161 -2.13 -17.59 -3.23
CA LEU A 161 -2.39 -17.20 -4.61
C LEU A 161 -1.15 -17.41 -5.49
N PHE A 162 0.02 -17.04 -4.98
CA PHE A 162 1.30 -17.24 -5.66
C PHE A 162 1.55 -18.73 -5.93
N ASP A 163 1.37 -19.60 -4.93
CA ASP A 163 1.48 -21.05 -5.09
C ASP A 163 0.46 -21.58 -6.11
N GLY A 164 -0.76 -21.05 -6.10
CA GLY A 164 -1.81 -21.39 -7.08
C GLY A 164 -1.43 -21.00 -8.51
N ILE A 165 -0.90 -19.79 -8.71
CA ILE A 165 -0.38 -19.34 -10.01
C ILE A 165 0.76 -20.26 -10.48
N MET A 166 1.74 -20.52 -9.61
CA MET A 166 2.88 -21.37 -9.94
C MET A 166 2.48 -22.81 -10.26
N LYS A 167 1.39 -23.31 -9.67
CA LYS A 167 0.81 -24.63 -9.99
C LYS A 167 0.09 -24.66 -11.34
N ILE A 168 -0.46 -23.54 -11.81
CA ILE A 168 -1.16 -23.45 -13.11
C ILE A 168 -0.16 -23.46 -14.28
N VAL A 169 1.02 -22.85 -14.09
CA VAL A 169 2.00 -22.64 -15.17
C VAL A 169 3.14 -23.67 -15.19
N ARG A 170 3.19 -24.57 -14.22
CA ARG A 170 4.15 -25.69 -14.17
C ARG A 170 3.44 -26.96 -14.60
#